data_AF-A0AAJ6A629-F1
#
_entry.id   AF-A0AAJ6A629-F1
#
_cell.length_a   1.000
_cell.length_b   1.000
_cell.length_c   1.000
_cell.angle_alpha   90.00
_cell.angle_beta   90.00
_cell.angle_gamma   90.00
#
_symmetry.space_group_name_H-M   'P 1'
#
loop_
_entity.id
_entity.type
_entity.pdbx_description
1 polymer ?
#
loop_
_entity_poly.entity_id
_entity_poly.type
_entity_poly.pdbx_seq_one_letter_code
_entity_poly.pdbx_strand_id
1 'polypeptide(L)'
;MADVEARLAMRDYGPMVLFALVTVGGMIFIWTSKLLGWPLPIVTGVPLLLMAVYFVVSLAFAGFRLHNEQAGDNLYYMGFLFTLSSLGVSLYLFAGETSIETIVRNFGIAVTSTIAGVTLRILFNQMRRDPIDIERSVRHELAEMTRRVRTELDSSSREFSHYRRVSNQMLSEGFEEIARQAERNGEEIQKILEVLAKQAVKPINEAAAQLTETTSQLSEIIDKFGTAVETVGKKLEEIHSPEDVVRAQLAPAIAAIKEMAEAQLQPLKNIEQTLSRMADMPGRSLPPEPEPLDLQAEKPSDHPVASVGHEVLSEPVTVLSANENEPPADKVRRKRRWYLW
;
A
#
# COMPACT_ATOMS: atom_id res chain seq x y z
N MET A 1 -48.61 7.01 31.30
CA MET A 1 -48.64 7.31 29.85
C MET A 1 -49.15 8.73 29.59
N ALA A 2 -50.23 9.18 30.24
CA ALA A 2 -50.73 10.56 30.14
C ALA A 2 -49.69 11.67 30.46
N ASP A 3 -48.84 11.48 31.47
CA ASP A 3 -47.78 12.46 31.80
C ASP A 3 -46.67 12.57 30.75
N VAL A 4 -46.43 11.52 29.97
CA VAL A 4 -45.40 11.52 28.92
C VAL A 4 -45.94 12.21 27.68
N GLU A 5 -47.19 11.94 27.31
CA GLU A 5 -47.88 12.63 26.21
C GLU A 5 -48.08 14.12 26.51
N ALA A 6 -48.44 14.48 27.75
CA ALA A 6 -48.55 15.88 28.17
C ALA A 6 -47.21 16.62 28.09
N ARG A 7 -46.10 15.98 28.48
CA ARG A 7 -44.75 16.56 28.37
C ARG A 7 -44.29 16.70 26.92
N LEU A 8 -44.68 15.77 26.04
CA LEU A 8 -44.39 15.84 24.59
C LEU A 8 -45.21 16.95 23.92
N ALA A 9 -46.51 17.04 24.19
CA ALA A 9 -47.36 18.11 23.69
C ALA A 9 -46.93 19.50 24.19
N MET A 10 -46.50 19.61 25.46
CA MET A 10 -45.99 20.86 26.02
C MET A 10 -44.65 21.28 25.38
N ARG A 11 -43.84 20.32 24.91
CA ARG A 11 -42.61 20.59 24.16
C ARG A 11 -42.90 21.08 22.74
N ASP A 12 -43.91 20.51 22.10
CA ASP A 12 -44.22 20.80 20.69
C ASP A 12 -45.07 22.09 20.54
N TYR A 13 -46.02 22.35 21.45
CA TYR A 13 -46.86 23.56 21.44
C TYR A 13 -46.39 24.68 22.37
N GLY A 14 -45.53 24.37 23.34
CA GLY A 14 -45.00 25.35 24.30
C GLY A 14 -44.43 26.61 23.67
N PRO A 15 -43.59 26.51 22.61
CA PRO A 15 -43.08 27.67 21.88
C PRO A 15 -44.16 28.61 21.32
N MET A 16 -45.20 28.03 20.74
CA MET A 16 -46.30 28.77 20.10
C MET A 16 -47.16 29.47 21.16
N VAL A 17 -47.45 28.79 22.27
CA VAL A 17 -48.19 29.35 23.40
C VAL A 17 -47.39 30.49 24.06
N LEU A 18 -46.08 30.32 24.24
CA LEU A 18 -45.21 31.37 24.78
C LEU A 18 -45.22 32.62 23.89
N PHE A 19 -45.07 32.45 22.58
CA PHE A 19 -45.15 33.55 21.61
C PHE A 19 -46.50 34.27 21.69
N ALA A 20 -47.61 33.53 21.66
CA ALA A 20 -48.95 34.10 21.73
C ALA A 20 -49.17 34.88 23.03
N LEU A 21 -48.77 34.31 24.18
CA LEU A 21 -48.91 34.96 25.49
C LEU A 21 -48.09 36.25 25.60
N VAL A 22 -46.83 36.22 25.16
CA VAL A 22 -45.95 37.41 25.20
C VAL A 22 -46.47 38.50 24.25
N THR A 23 -46.92 38.12 23.05
CA THR A 23 -47.45 39.06 22.06
C THR A 23 -48.77 39.68 22.53
N VAL A 24 -49.75 38.87 22.90
CA VAL A 24 -51.05 39.37 23.35
C VAL A 24 -50.90 40.16 24.65
N GLY A 25 -50.08 39.68 25.60
CA GLY A 25 -49.76 40.40 26.82
C GLY A 25 -49.10 41.75 26.56
N GLY A 26 -48.14 41.81 25.64
CA GLY A 26 -47.51 43.06 25.21
C GLY A 26 -48.49 44.04 24.57
N MET A 27 -49.41 43.57 23.72
CA MET A 27 -50.46 44.40 23.12
C MET A 27 -51.42 44.97 24.18
N ILE A 28 -51.88 44.14 25.12
CA ILE A 28 -52.75 44.56 26.22
C ILE A 28 -52.03 45.59 27.11
N PHE A 29 -50.75 45.37 27.40
CA PHE A 29 -49.93 46.32 28.15
C PHE A 29 -49.83 47.68 27.42
N ILE A 30 -49.53 47.69 26.12
CA ILE A 30 -49.46 48.92 25.32
C ILE A 30 -50.81 49.65 25.34
N TRP A 31 -51.91 48.90 25.22
CA TRP A 31 -53.25 49.49 25.20
C TRP A 31 -53.61 50.14 26.53
N THR A 32 -53.47 49.39 27.63
CA THR A 32 -53.79 49.87 28.98
C THR A 32 -52.88 51.02 29.41
N SER A 33 -51.57 50.91 29.20
CA SER A 33 -50.60 51.95 29.58
C SER A 33 -50.84 53.28 28.85
N LYS A 34 -51.19 53.25 27.57
CA LYS A 34 -51.53 54.46 26.82
C LYS A 34 -52.87 55.08 27.24
N LEU A 35 -53.89 54.27 27.50
CA LEU A 35 -55.18 54.77 27.99
C LEU A 35 -55.06 55.42 29.38
N LEU A 36 -54.15 54.92 30.22
CA LEU A 36 -53.83 55.46 31.54
C LEU A 36 -52.86 56.66 31.50
N GLY A 37 -52.41 57.09 30.31
CA GLY A 37 -51.54 58.26 30.15
C GLY A 37 -50.10 58.06 30.64
N TRP A 38 -49.59 56.82 30.62
CA TRP A 38 -48.22 56.54 31.06
C TRP A 38 -47.17 57.16 30.15
N PRO A 39 -45.96 57.47 30.67
CA PRO A 39 -44.91 58.11 29.89
C PRO A 39 -44.40 57.19 28.78
N LEU A 40 -44.18 57.75 27.59
CA LEU A 40 -43.78 57.04 26.37
C LEU A 40 -42.58 56.08 26.54
N PRO A 41 -41.50 56.44 27.27
CA PRO A 41 -40.37 55.53 27.46
C PRO A 41 -40.76 54.20 28.11
N ILE A 42 -41.74 54.20 29.01
CA ILE A 42 -42.24 52.97 29.66
C ILE A 42 -43.10 52.18 28.69
N VAL A 43 -44.00 52.85 27.98
CA VAL A 43 -44.91 52.25 27.00
C VAL A 43 -44.15 51.51 25.89
N THR A 44 -42.98 51.99 25.49
CA THR A 44 -42.15 51.36 24.45
C THR A 44 -41.03 50.49 25.02
N GLY A 45 -40.45 50.86 26.16
CA GLY A 45 -39.36 50.13 26.80
C GLY A 45 -39.78 48.73 27.29
N VAL A 46 -40.99 48.59 27.83
CA VAL A 46 -41.49 47.28 28.30
C VAL A 46 -41.69 46.29 27.13
N PRO A 47 -42.34 46.65 26.01
CA PRO A 47 -42.38 45.78 24.82
C PRO A 47 -41.01 45.40 24.27
N LEU A 48 -40.05 46.34 24.23
CA LEU A 48 -38.67 46.06 23.84
C LEU A 48 -38.01 45.04 24.79
N LEU A 49 -38.20 45.21 26.10
CA LEU A 49 -37.72 44.27 27.10
C LEU A 49 -38.36 42.89 26.93
N LEU A 50 -39.67 42.82 26.67
CA LEU A 50 -40.38 41.56 26.42
C LEU A 50 -39.82 40.84 25.18
N MET A 51 -39.52 41.56 24.11
CA MET A 51 -38.86 41.00 22.91
C MET A 51 -37.45 40.50 23.24
N ALA A 52 -36.66 41.25 24.01
CA ALA A 52 -35.32 40.84 24.44
C ALA A 52 -35.37 39.59 25.34
N VAL A 53 -36.31 39.53 26.29
CA VAL A 53 -36.53 38.35 27.14
C VAL A 53 -36.94 37.15 26.31
N TYR A 54 -37.88 37.32 25.38
CA TYR A 54 -38.28 36.26 24.44
C TYR A 54 -37.08 35.72 23.65
N PHE A 55 -36.24 36.61 23.13
CA PHE A 55 -35.01 36.25 22.42
C PHE A 55 -34.04 35.44 23.29
N VAL A 56 -33.75 35.90 24.51
CA VAL A 56 -32.84 35.19 25.43
C VAL A 56 -33.42 33.83 25.83
N VAL A 57 -34.71 33.74 26.12
CA VAL A 57 -35.39 32.47 26.45
C VAL A 57 -35.34 31.52 25.26
N SER A 58 -35.57 32.02 24.04
CA SER A 58 -35.47 31.21 22.82
C SER A 58 -34.06 30.70 22.52
N LEU A 59 -33.02 31.38 23.02
CA LEU A 59 -31.62 30.95 22.87
C LEU A 59 -31.16 29.99 23.99
N ALA A 60 -31.52 30.30 25.24
CA ALA A 60 -30.98 29.59 26.41
C ALA A 60 -31.65 28.24 26.66
N PHE A 61 -32.94 28.08 26.33
CA PHE A 61 -33.66 26.85 26.62
C PHE A 61 -33.60 25.89 25.43
N ALA A 62 -32.66 24.93 25.49
CA ALA A 62 -32.47 23.88 24.49
C ALA A 62 -33.68 22.96 24.26
N GLY A 63 -34.68 22.97 25.17
CA GLY A 63 -35.96 22.27 25.02
C GLY A 63 -37.01 23.03 24.19
N PHE A 64 -36.83 24.34 24.02
CA PHE A 64 -37.61 25.21 23.14
C PHE A 64 -36.79 25.54 21.90
N ARG A 65 -36.13 24.54 21.30
CA ARG A 65 -35.59 24.66 19.94
C ARG A 65 -36.78 24.82 18.99
N LEU A 66 -37.38 26.01 18.96
CA LEU A 66 -38.07 26.47 17.76
C LEU A 66 -37.10 26.23 16.62
N HIS A 67 -37.62 25.81 15.47
CA HIS A 67 -36.85 25.93 14.24
C HIS A 67 -36.33 27.37 14.22
N ASN A 68 -35.01 27.58 14.30
CA ASN A 68 -34.43 28.89 14.64
C ASN A 68 -34.96 30.03 13.74
N GLU A 69 -35.40 29.68 12.53
CA GLU A 69 -36.13 30.55 11.60
C GLU A 69 -37.42 31.14 12.17
N GLN A 70 -38.23 30.33 12.86
CA GLN A 70 -39.53 30.71 13.41
C GLN A 70 -39.39 31.69 14.58
N ALA A 71 -38.35 31.57 15.42
CA ALA A 71 -38.13 32.51 16.52
C ALA A 71 -37.76 33.92 16.01
N GLY A 72 -36.94 33.99 14.95
CA GLY A 72 -36.63 35.25 14.26
C GLY A 72 -37.87 35.88 13.61
N ASP A 73 -38.72 35.07 12.97
CA ASP A 73 -39.99 35.53 12.41
C ASP A 73 -40.96 36.00 13.50
N ASN A 74 -41.05 35.28 14.62
CA ASN A 74 -41.88 35.66 15.77
C ASN A 74 -41.46 37.03 16.34
N LEU A 75 -40.15 37.28 16.49
CA LEU A 75 -39.63 38.58 16.92
C LEU A 75 -39.98 39.72 15.96
N TYR A 76 -39.93 39.44 14.67
CA TYR A 76 -40.36 40.38 13.64
C TYR A 76 -41.86 40.70 13.76
N TYR A 77 -42.71 39.68 13.87
CA TYR A 77 -44.15 39.87 14.03
C TYR A 77 -44.51 40.56 15.36
N MET A 78 -43.82 40.26 16.46
CA MET A 78 -43.98 40.97 17.74
C MET A 78 -43.68 42.46 17.59
N GLY A 79 -42.52 42.82 17.02
CA GLY A 79 -42.14 44.22 16.81
C GLY A 79 -43.18 44.97 15.96
N PHE A 80 -43.61 44.35 14.86
CA PHE A 80 -44.64 44.89 13.97
C PHE A 80 -45.99 45.08 14.68
N LEU A 81 -46.50 44.06 15.39
CA LEU A 81 -47.79 44.11 16.08
C LEU A 81 -47.78 45.11 17.24
N PHE A 82 -46.68 45.23 17.97
CA PHE A 82 -46.54 46.22 19.04
C PHE A 82 -46.58 47.65 18.50
N THR A 83 -45.91 47.90 17.38
CA THR A 83 -45.96 49.21 16.72
C THR A 83 -47.35 49.53 16.18
N LEU A 84 -48.02 48.57 15.52
CA LEU A 84 -49.40 48.77 15.05
C LEU A 84 -50.37 49.01 16.20
N SER A 85 -50.26 48.25 17.29
CA SER A 85 -51.11 48.43 18.48
C SER A 85 -50.87 49.80 19.10
N SER A 86 -49.61 50.20 19.23
CA SER A 86 -49.21 51.51 19.75
C SER A 86 -49.76 52.65 18.88
N LEU A 87 -49.68 52.52 17.55
CA LEU A 87 -50.25 53.51 16.61
C LEU A 87 -51.78 53.53 16.68
N GLY A 88 -52.44 52.37 16.71
CA GLY A 88 -53.90 52.27 16.79
C GLY A 88 -54.47 53.00 17.99
N VAL A 89 -53.84 52.86 19.16
CA VAL A 89 -54.27 53.54 20.39
C VAL A 89 -53.95 55.04 20.34
N SER A 90 -52.80 55.44 19.77
CA SER A 90 -52.50 56.87 19.53
C SER A 90 -53.55 57.54 18.66
N LEU A 91 -54.01 56.87 17.59
CA LEU A 91 -55.04 57.39 16.69
C LEU A 91 -56.42 57.41 17.35
N TYR A 92 -56.73 56.43 18.20
CA TYR A 92 -57.97 56.41 18.96
C TYR A 92 -58.05 57.58 19.96
N LEU A 93 -56.97 57.83 20.71
CA LEU A 93 -56.91 58.94 21.68
C LEU A 93 -56.90 60.32 21.00
N PHE A 94 -56.37 60.42 19.78
CA PHE A 94 -56.37 61.66 18.99
C PHE A 94 -57.78 62.20 18.72
N ALA A 95 -58.78 61.31 18.57
CA ALA A 95 -60.18 61.72 18.37
C ALA A 95 -60.76 62.50 19.56
N GLY A 96 -60.10 62.49 20.72
CA GLY A 96 -60.53 63.16 21.95
C GLY A 96 -60.03 64.60 22.10
N GLU A 97 -58.71 64.88 22.01
CA GLU A 97 -58.14 66.22 22.29
C GLU A 97 -56.60 66.35 22.07
N THR A 98 -55.95 65.47 21.29
CA THR A 98 -54.47 65.42 21.22
C THR A 98 -53.88 66.22 20.04
N SER A 99 -52.70 66.83 20.20
CA SER A 99 -51.99 67.52 19.11
C SER A 99 -51.33 66.54 18.12
N ILE A 100 -51.26 66.92 16.84
CA ILE A 100 -50.58 66.13 15.77
C ILE A 100 -49.13 65.81 16.14
N GLU A 101 -48.42 66.77 16.75
CA GLU A 101 -47.04 66.61 17.22
C GLU A 101 -46.90 65.45 18.22
N THR A 102 -47.88 65.27 19.10
CA THR A 102 -47.89 64.16 20.07
C THR A 102 -48.05 62.82 19.37
N ILE A 103 -48.86 62.73 18.31
CA ILE A 103 -49.00 61.50 17.52
C ILE A 103 -47.69 61.18 16.82
N VAL A 104 -47.05 62.15 16.17
CA VAL A 104 -45.79 61.95 15.45
C VAL A 104 -44.69 61.49 16.40
N ARG A 105 -44.60 62.07 17.61
CA ARG A 105 -43.66 61.63 18.65
C ARG A 105 -43.98 60.21 19.15
N ASN A 106 -45.25 59.91 19.41
CA ASN A 106 -45.71 58.57 19.81
C ASN A 106 -45.41 57.53 18.74
N PHE A 107 -45.57 57.91 17.48
CA PHE A 107 -45.28 57.07 16.32
C PHE A 107 -43.78 56.82 16.16
N GLY A 108 -42.97 57.88 16.17
CA GLY A 108 -41.51 57.75 16.03
C GLY A 108 -40.89 56.85 17.10
N ILE A 109 -41.34 56.97 18.36
CA ILE A 109 -40.88 56.07 19.42
C ILE A 109 -41.47 54.65 19.24
N ALA A 110 -42.73 54.50 18.83
CA ALA A 110 -43.30 53.18 18.54
C ALA A 110 -42.59 52.45 17.39
N VAL A 111 -42.02 53.16 16.41
CA VAL A 111 -41.25 52.54 15.32
C VAL A 111 -39.99 51.84 15.84
N THR A 112 -39.46 52.23 17.01
CA THR A 112 -38.27 51.59 17.59
C THR A 112 -38.47 50.10 17.90
N SER A 113 -39.68 49.65 18.27
CA SER A 113 -39.95 48.22 18.47
C SER A 113 -39.96 47.43 17.16
N THR A 114 -40.42 48.03 16.05
CA THR A 114 -40.30 47.41 14.71
C THR A 114 -38.84 47.32 14.28
N ILE A 115 -38.07 48.40 14.45
CA ILE A 115 -36.64 48.40 14.12
C ILE A 115 -35.93 47.31 14.93
N ALA A 116 -36.17 47.25 16.25
CA ALA A 116 -35.62 46.21 17.10
C ALA A 116 -36.03 44.80 16.64
N GLY A 117 -37.30 44.59 16.28
CA GLY A 117 -37.78 43.29 15.77
C GLY A 117 -37.09 42.84 14.48
N VAL A 118 -36.89 43.76 13.53
CA VAL A 118 -36.14 43.48 12.29
C VAL A 118 -34.66 43.22 12.58
N THR A 119 -34.01 44.04 13.40
CA THR A 119 -32.60 43.85 13.78
C THR A 119 -32.40 42.50 14.46
N LEU A 120 -33.30 42.14 15.39
CA LEU A 120 -33.21 40.88 16.11
C LEU A 120 -33.50 39.69 15.20
N ARG A 121 -34.43 39.81 14.23
CA ARG A 121 -34.62 38.82 13.16
C ARG A 121 -33.35 38.59 12.36
N ILE A 122 -32.68 39.66 11.92
CA ILE A 122 -31.44 39.56 11.14
C ILE A 122 -30.36 38.85 11.97
N LEU A 123 -30.19 39.25 13.23
CA LEU A 123 -29.22 38.64 14.14
C LEU A 123 -29.52 37.14 14.36
N PHE A 124 -30.79 36.79 14.60
CA PHE A 124 -31.21 35.41 14.81
C PHE A 124 -31.01 34.54 13.56
N ASN A 125 -31.33 35.09 12.38
CA ASN A 125 -31.20 34.36 11.12
C ASN A 125 -29.73 34.19 10.70
N GLN A 126 -28.83 35.09 11.09
CA GLN A 126 -27.38 34.92 10.85
C GLN A 126 -26.73 33.85 11.76
N MET A 127 -27.29 33.58 12.94
CA MET A 127 -26.81 32.50 13.83
C MET A 127 -27.19 31.08 13.36
N ARG A 128 -27.93 30.97 12.25
CA ARG A 128 -28.43 29.72 11.64
C ARG A 128 -27.33 28.98 10.85
N ARG A 129 -26.32 28.44 11.55
CA ARG A 129 -25.56 27.28 11.03
C ARG A 129 -26.19 26.04 11.65
N ASP A 130 -27.13 25.40 10.95
CA ASP A 130 -27.84 24.23 11.47
C ASP A 130 -26.86 23.03 11.62
N PRO A 131 -26.47 22.66 12.84
CA PRO A 131 -25.49 21.60 13.04
C PRO A 131 -26.12 20.20 12.88
N ILE A 132 -27.45 20.08 12.97
CA ILE A 132 -28.13 18.78 12.98
C ILE A 132 -28.29 18.21 11.57
N ASP A 133 -28.62 19.06 10.60
CA ASP A 133 -28.74 18.59 9.21
C ASP A 133 -27.38 18.22 8.62
N ILE A 134 -26.32 18.94 9.03
CA ILE A 134 -24.93 18.59 8.73
C ILE A 134 -24.56 17.25 9.39
N GLU A 135 -24.94 17.02 10.65
CA GLU A 135 -24.64 15.75 11.31
C GLU A 135 -25.31 14.56 10.61
N ARG A 136 -26.57 14.69 10.20
CA ARG A 136 -27.27 13.62 9.48
C ARG A 136 -26.68 13.37 8.10
N SER A 137 -26.35 14.43 7.34
CA SER A 137 -25.72 14.27 6.03
C SER A 137 -24.34 13.62 6.16
N VAL A 138 -23.52 14.07 7.11
CA VAL A 138 -22.20 13.49 7.40
C VAL A 138 -22.32 12.03 7.85
N ARG A 139 -23.30 11.68 8.70
CA ARG A 139 -23.54 10.29 9.09
C ARG A 139 -23.91 9.43 7.88
N HIS A 140 -24.72 9.95 6.97
CA HIS A 140 -25.12 9.24 5.76
C HIS A 140 -23.93 9.03 4.80
N GLU A 141 -23.19 10.10 4.52
CA GLU A 141 -21.98 10.08 3.67
C GLU A 141 -20.92 9.14 4.24
N LEU A 142 -20.67 9.19 5.56
CA LEU A 142 -19.73 8.28 6.21
C LEU A 142 -20.17 6.82 6.10
N ALA A 143 -21.46 6.54 6.23
CA ALA A 143 -22.01 5.20 6.07
C ALA A 143 -21.87 4.69 4.62
N GLU A 144 -22.08 5.56 3.63
CA GLU A 144 -21.88 5.23 2.22
C GLU A 144 -20.39 4.94 1.93
N MET A 145 -19.49 5.81 2.38
CA MET A 145 -18.05 5.65 2.19
C MET A 145 -17.55 4.37 2.85
N THR A 146 -18.02 4.06 4.06
CA THR A 146 -17.69 2.81 4.75
C THR A 146 -18.16 1.58 3.97
N ARG A 147 -19.37 1.63 3.37
CA ARG A 147 -19.87 0.53 2.52
C ARG A 147 -19.04 0.34 1.25
N ARG A 148 -18.61 1.44 0.63
CA ARG A 148 -17.73 1.39 -0.55
C ARG A 148 -16.38 0.78 -0.21
N VAL A 149 -15.73 1.25 0.86
CA VAL A 149 -14.45 0.71 1.34
C VAL A 149 -14.55 -0.78 1.64
N ARG A 150 -15.62 -1.21 2.33
CA ARG A 150 -15.86 -2.63 2.61
C ARG A 150 -15.96 -3.46 1.33
N THR A 151 -16.71 -2.98 0.34
CA THR A 151 -16.86 -3.67 -0.96
C THR A 151 -15.52 -3.80 -1.67
N GLU A 152 -14.71 -2.74 -1.66
CA GLU A 152 -13.38 -2.73 -2.28
C GLU A 152 -12.44 -3.72 -1.58
N LEU A 153 -12.40 -3.72 -0.25
CA LEU A 153 -11.60 -4.66 0.53
C LEU A 153 -12.01 -6.12 0.29
N ASP A 154 -13.32 -6.41 0.21
CA ASP A 154 -13.82 -7.74 -0.12
C ASP A 154 -13.39 -8.15 -1.55
N SER A 155 -13.35 -7.20 -2.49
CA SER A 155 -12.84 -7.43 -3.85
C SER A 155 -11.35 -7.76 -3.84
N SER A 156 -10.53 -6.90 -3.21
CA SER A 156 -9.08 -7.11 -3.09
C SER A 156 -8.75 -8.43 -2.40
N SER A 157 -9.48 -8.81 -1.35
CA SER A 157 -9.29 -10.08 -0.66
C SER A 157 -9.50 -11.30 -1.58
N ARG A 158 -10.49 -11.23 -2.49
CA ARG A 158 -10.74 -12.29 -3.47
C ARG A 158 -9.63 -12.34 -4.51
N GLU A 159 -9.19 -11.18 -4.99
CA GLU A 159 -8.10 -11.07 -5.96
C GLU A 159 -6.78 -11.60 -5.40
N PHE A 160 -6.42 -11.25 -4.16
CA PHE A 160 -5.26 -11.81 -3.47
C PHE A 160 -5.34 -13.33 -3.32
N SER A 161 -6.53 -13.86 -2.98
CA SER A 161 -6.73 -15.30 -2.87
C SER A 161 -6.57 -16.01 -4.21
N HIS A 162 -7.05 -15.39 -5.30
CA HIS A 162 -6.87 -15.88 -6.67
C HIS A 162 -5.40 -15.84 -7.08
N TYR A 163 -4.73 -14.70 -6.90
CA TYR A 163 -3.31 -14.53 -7.18
C TYR A 163 -2.46 -15.56 -6.45
N ARG A 164 -2.70 -15.77 -5.15
CA ARG A 164 -1.98 -16.79 -4.37
C ARG A 164 -2.15 -18.18 -4.95
N ARG A 165 -3.35 -18.54 -5.42
CA ARG A 165 -3.60 -19.85 -6.03
C ARG A 165 -2.83 -20.00 -7.34
N VAL A 166 -2.96 -19.02 -8.23
CA VAL A 166 -2.27 -19.02 -9.54
C VAL A 166 -0.77 -19.01 -9.36
N SER A 167 -0.24 -18.22 -8.44
CA SER A 167 1.20 -18.18 -8.12
C SER A 167 1.73 -19.54 -7.65
N ASN A 168 1.02 -20.20 -6.71
CA ASN A 168 1.41 -21.55 -6.29
C ASN A 168 1.35 -22.57 -7.43
N GLN A 169 0.33 -22.48 -8.28
CA GLN A 169 0.21 -23.34 -9.46
C GLN A 169 1.38 -23.13 -10.43
N MET A 170 1.66 -21.88 -10.80
CA MET A 170 2.79 -21.53 -11.68
C MET A 170 4.14 -21.96 -11.10
N LEU A 171 4.33 -21.82 -9.77
CA LEU A 171 5.53 -22.30 -9.11
C LEU A 171 5.64 -23.83 -9.21
N SER A 172 4.56 -24.56 -8.92
CA SER A 172 4.54 -26.03 -9.02
C SER A 172 4.80 -26.51 -10.45
N GLU A 173 4.12 -25.94 -11.43
CA GLU A 173 4.31 -26.26 -12.85
C GLU A 173 5.72 -25.87 -13.32
N GLY A 174 6.23 -24.73 -12.87
CA GLY A 174 7.59 -24.27 -13.16
C GLY A 174 8.65 -25.23 -12.61
N PHE A 175 8.52 -25.69 -11.37
CA PHE A 175 9.43 -26.68 -10.79
C PHE A 175 9.37 -28.03 -11.53
N GLU A 176 8.18 -28.47 -11.92
CA GLU A 176 8.03 -29.72 -12.67
C GLU A 176 8.68 -29.62 -14.06
N GLU A 177 8.52 -28.49 -14.76
CA GLU A 177 9.18 -28.27 -16.05
C GLU A 177 10.70 -28.13 -15.90
N ILE A 178 11.20 -27.48 -14.85
CA ILE A 178 12.64 -27.42 -14.55
C ILE A 178 13.20 -28.83 -14.31
N ALA A 179 12.51 -29.67 -13.53
CA ALA A 179 12.94 -31.04 -13.29
C ALA A 179 13.00 -31.85 -14.61
N ARG A 180 11.98 -31.71 -15.46
CA ARG A 180 11.92 -32.37 -16.78
C ARG A 180 13.03 -31.88 -17.73
N GLN A 181 13.33 -30.59 -17.71
CA GLN A 181 14.45 -30.00 -18.46
C GLN A 181 15.80 -30.53 -17.95
N ALA A 182 15.98 -30.62 -16.63
CA ALA A 182 17.19 -31.15 -16.03
C ALA A 182 17.42 -32.62 -16.41
N GLU A 183 16.36 -33.44 -16.43
CA GLU A 183 16.42 -34.85 -16.86
C GLU A 183 16.83 -34.98 -18.33
N ARG A 184 16.19 -34.21 -19.23
CA ARG A 184 16.56 -34.16 -20.65
C ARG A 184 18.01 -33.72 -20.87
N ASN A 185 18.43 -32.67 -20.18
CA ASN A 185 19.81 -32.19 -20.26
C ASN A 185 20.79 -33.26 -19.73
N GLY A 186 20.43 -33.98 -18.67
CA GLY A 186 21.21 -35.10 -18.14
C GLY A 186 21.39 -36.23 -19.17
N GLU A 187 20.33 -36.62 -19.87
CA GLU A 187 20.41 -37.59 -20.96
C GLU A 187 21.28 -37.11 -22.13
N GLU A 188 21.15 -35.83 -22.51
CA GLU A 188 21.96 -35.20 -23.55
C GLU A 188 23.46 -35.23 -23.18
N ILE A 189 23.78 -34.84 -21.94
CA ILE A 189 25.14 -34.88 -21.40
C ILE A 189 25.68 -36.32 -21.38
N GLN A 190 24.86 -37.30 -20.97
CA GLN A 190 25.27 -38.69 -20.95
C GLN A 190 25.64 -39.20 -22.35
N LYS A 191 24.84 -38.87 -23.37
CA LYS A 191 25.14 -39.20 -24.78
C LYS A 191 26.43 -38.55 -25.24
N ILE A 192 26.64 -37.28 -24.93
CA ILE A 192 27.88 -36.56 -25.26
C ILE A 192 29.08 -37.23 -24.59
N LEU A 193 28.96 -37.61 -23.32
CA LEU A 193 30.02 -38.27 -22.56
C LEU A 193 30.37 -39.65 -23.14
N GLU A 194 29.38 -40.42 -23.57
CA GLU A 194 29.60 -41.71 -24.24
C GLU A 194 30.36 -41.55 -25.57
N VAL A 195 29.99 -40.55 -26.37
CA VAL A 195 30.70 -40.21 -27.62
C VAL A 195 32.14 -39.78 -27.32
N LEU A 196 32.35 -38.91 -26.34
CA LEU A 196 33.68 -38.47 -25.93
C LEU A 196 34.54 -39.63 -25.41
N ALA A 197 34.00 -40.51 -24.58
CA ALA A 197 34.71 -41.69 -24.08
C ALA A 197 35.14 -42.61 -25.24
N LYS A 198 34.25 -42.88 -26.21
CA LYS A 198 34.60 -43.67 -27.40
C LYS A 198 35.68 -42.99 -28.25
N GLN A 199 35.62 -41.67 -28.41
CA GLN A 199 36.63 -40.91 -29.14
C GLN A 199 37.98 -40.87 -28.43
N ALA A 200 38.01 -40.85 -27.09
CA ALA A 200 39.24 -40.84 -26.29
C ALA A 200 39.95 -42.19 -26.27
N VAL A 201 39.21 -43.31 -26.27
CA VAL A 201 39.79 -44.67 -26.26
C VAL A 201 40.44 -45.03 -27.59
N LYS A 202 39.91 -44.51 -28.71
CA LYS A 202 40.41 -44.83 -30.05
C LYS A 202 41.91 -44.53 -30.27
N PRO A 203 42.43 -43.31 -29.98
CA PRO A 203 43.85 -43.02 -30.13
C PRO A 203 44.73 -43.80 -29.14
N ILE A 204 44.22 -44.16 -27.96
CA ILE A 204 44.95 -45.03 -27.01
C ILE A 204 45.16 -46.41 -27.60
N ASN A 205 44.12 -47.01 -28.19
CA ASN A 205 44.22 -48.31 -28.84
C ASN A 205 45.12 -48.27 -30.07
N GLU A 206 45.04 -47.21 -30.88
CA GLU A 206 45.92 -47.01 -32.04
C GLU A 206 47.38 -46.85 -31.61
N ALA A 207 47.66 -46.10 -30.55
CA ALA A 207 49.01 -45.97 -29.99
C ALA A 207 49.53 -47.29 -29.41
N ALA A 208 48.70 -48.05 -28.70
CA ALA A 208 49.07 -49.36 -28.15
C ALA A 208 49.39 -50.38 -29.26
N ALA A 209 48.63 -50.36 -30.35
CA ALA A 209 48.91 -51.19 -31.53
C ALA A 209 50.26 -50.81 -32.17
N GLN A 210 50.52 -49.52 -32.38
CA GLN A 210 51.80 -49.04 -32.90
C GLN A 210 52.98 -49.43 -31.99
N LEU A 211 52.83 -49.33 -30.67
CA LEU A 211 53.86 -49.77 -29.72
C LEU A 211 54.14 -51.27 -29.83
N THR A 212 53.10 -52.09 -29.98
CA THR A 212 53.23 -53.55 -30.12
C THR A 212 53.97 -53.90 -31.42
N GLU A 213 53.58 -53.29 -32.54
CA GLU A 213 54.25 -53.40 -33.84
C GLU A 213 55.74 -53.06 -33.72
N THR A 214 56.04 -51.92 -33.11
CA THR A 214 57.43 -51.44 -32.96
C THR A 214 58.24 -52.35 -32.03
N THR A 215 57.62 -52.93 -31.00
CA THR A 215 58.27 -53.90 -30.10
C THR A 215 58.60 -55.21 -30.83
N SER A 216 57.73 -55.65 -31.74
CA SER A 216 57.99 -56.80 -32.61
C SER A 216 59.17 -56.53 -33.54
N GLN A 217 59.20 -55.36 -34.17
CA GLN A 217 60.32 -54.93 -35.03
C GLN A 217 61.64 -54.86 -34.25
N LEU A 218 61.62 -54.33 -33.01
CA LEU A 218 62.75 -54.37 -32.09
C LEU A 218 63.26 -55.77 -31.83
N SER A 219 62.34 -56.70 -31.56
CA SER A 219 62.68 -58.09 -31.27
C SER A 219 63.37 -58.74 -32.47
N GLU A 220 62.88 -58.48 -33.68
CA GLU A 220 63.50 -58.96 -34.92
C GLU A 220 64.89 -58.34 -35.16
N ILE A 221 65.06 -57.05 -34.86
CA ILE A 221 66.37 -56.39 -34.92
C ILE A 221 67.33 -56.98 -33.89
N ILE A 222 66.87 -57.24 -32.66
CA ILE A 222 67.68 -57.86 -31.60
C ILE A 222 68.11 -59.27 -32.01
N ASP A 223 67.23 -60.04 -32.65
CA ASP A 223 67.55 -61.39 -33.15
C ASP A 223 68.58 -61.33 -34.30
N LYS A 224 68.41 -60.40 -35.25
CA LYS A 224 69.39 -60.12 -36.31
C LYS A 224 70.73 -59.62 -35.75
N PHE A 225 70.69 -58.82 -34.69
CA PHE A 225 71.89 -58.36 -34.00
C PHE A 225 72.58 -59.52 -33.28
N GLY A 226 71.83 -60.37 -32.58
CA GLY A 226 72.33 -61.56 -31.90
C GLY A 226 73.03 -62.51 -32.88
N THR A 227 72.39 -62.80 -34.03
CA THR A 227 72.99 -63.61 -35.09
C THR A 227 74.22 -62.97 -35.72
N ALA A 228 74.23 -61.65 -35.94
CA ALA A 228 75.41 -60.92 -36.41
C ALA A 228 76.57 -60.98 -35.40
N VAL A 229 76.29 -60.76 -34.11
CA VAL A 229 77.28 -60.88 -33.02
C VAL A 229 77.82 -62.30 -32.91
N GLU A 230 76.96 -63.33 -33.03
CA GLU A 230 77.40 -64.73 -33.04
C GLU A 230 78.28 -65.04 -34.26
N THR A 231 77.95 -64.48 -35.42
CA THR A 231 78.75 -64.60 -36.64
C THR A 231 80.11 -63.92 -36.51
N VAL A 232 80.16 -62.73 -35.91
CA VAL A 232 81.41 -62.04 -35.58
C VAL A 232 82.21 -62.85 -34.56
N GLY A 233 81.57 -63.41 -33.53
CA GLY A 233 82.20 -64.27 -32.52
C GLY A 233 82.86 -65.49 -33.16
N LYS A 234 82.15 -66.21 -34.04
CA LYS A 234 82.70 -67.36 -34.79
C LYS A 234 83.87 -66.96 -35.71
N LYS A 235 83.77 -65.80 -36.39
CA LYS A 235 84.88 -65.29 -37.22
C LYS A 235 86.10 -64.82 -36.39
N LEU A 236 85.87 -64.34 -35.18
CA LEU A 236 86.92 -63.91 -34.25
C LEU A 236 87.62 -65.12 -33.59
N GLU A 237 86.92 -66.25 -33.47
CA GLU A 237 87.47 -67.55 -33.05
C GLU A 237 88.40 -68.17 -34.12
N GLU A 238 88.16 -67.87 -35.40
CA GLU A 238 88.98 -68.34 -36.53
C GLU A 238 90.17 -67.43 -36.91
N ILE A 239 90.23 -66.17 -36.46
CA ILE A 239 91.29 -65.22 -36.87
C ILE A 239 91.77 -64.37 -35.69
N HIS A 240 93.06 -64.43 -35.38
CA HIS A 240 93.73 -63.46 -34.52
C HIS A 240 93.63 -62.04 -35.11
N SER A 241 92.83 -61.19 -34.45
CA SER A 241 92.73 -59.70 -34.44
C SER A 241 92.80 -58.95 -35.79
N PRO A 242 91.86 -58.05 -36.12
CA PRO A 242 91.87 -56.73 -35.47
C PRO A 242 90.50 -56.04 -35.31
N GLU A 243 90.54 -54.96 -34.52
CA GLU A 243 89.45 -54.13 -33.96
C GLU A 243 88.48 -53.48 -34.97
N ASP A 244 88.73 -53.61 -36.28
CA ASP A 244 87.95 -52.95 -37.34
C ASP A 244 86.63 -53.69 -37.70
N VAL A 245 86.56 -55.02 -37.51
CA VAL A 245 85.36 -55.81 -37.86
C VAL A 245 84.20 -55.50 -36.91
N VAL A 246 84.50 -55.28 -35.63
CA VAL A 246 83.54 -54.90 -34.59
C VAL A 246 82.91 -53.54 -34.90
N ARG A 247 83.73 -52.57 -35.34
CA ARG A 247 83.25 -51.23 -35.71
C ARG A 247 82.42 -51.22 -36.99
N ALA A 248 82.85 -51.93 -38.03
CA ALA A 248 82.18 -51.89 -39.34
C ALA A 248 80.81 -52.60 -39.33
N GLN A 249 80.64 -53.68 -38.55
CA GLN A 249 79.39 -54.43 -38.52
C GLN A 249 78.41 -53.96 -37.43
N LEU A 250 78.88 -53.46 -36.29
CA LEU A 250 77.99 -53.02 -35.20
C LEU A 250 77.51 -51.57 -35.37
N ALA A 251 78.22 -50.73 -36.12
CA ALA A 251 77.80 -49.35 -36.39
C ALA A 251 76.39 -49.23 -37.01
N PRO A 252 76.02 -49.99 -38.06
CA PRO A 252 74.66 -49.90 -38.61
C PRO A 252 73.58 -50.38 -37.63
N ALA A 253 73.89 -51.36 -36.78
CA ALA A 253 72.95 -51.84 -35.76
C ALA A 253 72.72 -50.81 -34.65
N ILE A 254 73.78 -50.16 -34.17
CA ILE A 254 73.68 -49.09 -33.15
C ILE A 254 72.95 -47.87 -33.71
N ALA A 255 73.22 -47.51 -34.98
CA ALA A 255 72.53 -46.41 -35.65
C ALA A 255 71.02 -46.70 -35.80
N ALA A 256 70.65 -47.91 -36.22
CA ALA A 256 69.25 -48.34 -36.33
C ALA A 256 68.53 -48.28 -34.98
N ILE A 257 69.16 -48.74 -33.89
CA ILE A 257 68.58 -48.66 -32.53
C ILE A 257 68.39 -47.20 -32.10
N LYS A 258 69.34 -46.32 -32.39
CA LYS A 258 69.25 -44.89 -32.04
C LYS A 258 68.11 -44.18 -32.78
N GLU A 259 68.00 -44.37 -34.10
CA GLU A 259 66.95 -43.75 -34.91
C GLU A 259 65.56 -44.22 -34.47
N MET A 260 65.43 -45.50 -34.12
CA MET A 260 64.18 -46.07 -33.64
C MET A 260 63.81 -45.61 -32.21
N ALA A 261 64.80 -45.41 -31.33
CA ALA A 261 64.58 -44.80 -30.01
C ALA A 261 64.13 -43.34 -30.09
N GLU A 262 64.66 -42.58 -31.05
CA GLU A 262 64.22 -41.20 -31.32
C GLU A 262 62.80 -41.16 -31.90
N ALA A 263 62.43 -42.12 -32.77
CA ALA A 263 61.08 -42.24 -33.31
C ALA A 263 60.02 -42.56 -32.22
N GLN A 264 60.37 -43.35 -31.20
CA GLN A 264 59.51 -43.69 -30.06
C GLN A 264 59.29 -42.52 -29.08
N LEU A 265 60.24 -41.59 -28.98
CA LEU A 265 60.15 -40.42 -28.10
C LEU A 265 59.22 -39.32 -28.63
N GLN A 266 58.98 -39.28 -29.95
CA GLN A 266 58.14 -38.26 -30.61
C GLN A 266 56.65 -38.32 -30.19
N PRO A 267 55.97 -39.48 -30.24
CA PRO A 267 54.58 -39.60 -29.78
C PRO A 267 54.38 -39.24 -28.31
N LEU A 268 55.32 -39.62 -27.44
CA LEU A 268 55.26 -39.32 -26.01
C LEU A 268 55.36 -37.82 -25.72
N LYS A 269 56.23 -37.10 -26.44
CA LYS A 269 56.33 -35.63 -26.36
C LYS A 269 55.05 -34.93 -26.83
N ASN A 270 54.39 -35.46 -27.85
CA ASN A 270 53.12 -34.91 -28.33
C ASN A 270 51.98 -35.12 -27.32
N ILE A 271 51.96 -36.25 -26.62
CA ILE A 271 51.01 -36.53 -25.54
C ILE A 271 51.24 -35.57 -24.36
N GLU A 272 52.49 -35.37 -23.96
CA GLU A 272 52.86 -34.40 -22.90
C GLU A 272 52.40 -32.99 -23.25
N GLN A 273 52.66 -32.52 -24.47
CA GLN A 273 52.19 -31.19 -24.91
C GLN A 273 50.67 -31.06 -24.93
N THR A 274 49.95 -32.14 -25.27
CA THR A 274 48.48 -32.15 -25.28
C THR A 274 47.92 -32.07 -23.86
N LEU A 275 48.52 -32.80 -22.92
CA LEU A 275 48.16 -32.76 -21.51
C LEU A 275 48.47 -31.40 -20.87
N SER A 276 49.62 -30.80 -21.19
CA SER A 276 49.96 -29.44 -20.73
C SER A 276 48.99 -28.39 -21.25
N ARG A 277 48.54 -28.50 -22.52
CA ARG A 277 47.49 -27.62 -23.07
C ARG A 277 46.13 -27.80 -22.40
N MET A 278 45.81 -29.00 -21.91
CA MET A 278 44.59 -29.24 -21.12
C MET A 278 44.72 -28.67 -19.70
N ALA A 279 45.93 -28.73 -19.10
CA ALA A 279 46.20 -28.16 -17.79
C ALA A 279 46.22 -26.62 -17.79
N ASP A 280 46.66 -26.01 -18.89
CA ASP A 280 46.69 -24.55 -19.08
C ASP A 280 45.34 -23.97 -19.55
N MET A 281 44.34 -24.80 -19.87
CA MET A 281 42.99 -24.28 -20.02
C MET A 281 42.51 -23.82 -18.65
N PRO A 282 42.23 -22.52 -18.44
CA PRO A 282 41.72 -22.05 -17.17
C PRO A 282 40.44 -22.83 -16.92
N GLY A 283 40.43 -23.58 -15.81
CA GLY A 283 39.22 -24.17 -15.29
C GLY A 283 38.19 -23.06 -15.30
N ARG A 284 37.19 -23.17 -16.18
CA ARG A 284 36.00 -22.35 -16.10
C ARG A 284 35.37 -22.84 -14.80
N SER A 285 35.82 -22.24 -13.70
CA SER A 285 35.13 -22.26 -12.44
C SER A 285 33.66 -22.05 -12.80
N LEU A 286 32.82 -22.92 -12.25
CA LEU A 286 31.41 -22.61 -12.11
C LEU A 286 31.32 -21.11 -11.78
N PRO A 287 30.50 -20.33 -12.50
CA PRO A 287 30.36 -18.91 -12.17
C PRO A 287 30.17 -18.81 -10.65
N PRO A 288 30.85 -17.86 -9.99
CA PRO A 288 30.68 -17.69 -8.56
C PRO A 288 29.19 -17.64 -8.28
N GLU A 289 28.77 -18.41 -7.27
CA GLU A 289 27.42 -18.37 -6.72
C GLU A 289 26.96 -16.90 -6.70
N PRO A 290 25.80 -16.55 -7.30
CA PRO A 290 25.41 -15.16 -7.40
C PRO A 290 25.40 -14.58 -5.98
N GLU A 291 26.16 -13.50 -5.77
CA GLU A 291 26.09 -12.74 -4.52
C GLU A 291 24.62 -12.50 -4.17
N PRO A 292 24.22 -12.61 -2.90
CA PRO A 292 22.88 -12.23 -2.50
C PRO A 292 22.65 -10.81 -3.00
N LEU A 293 21.60 -10.65 -3.82
CA LEU A 293 21.19 -9.36 -4.37
C LEU A 293 21.15 -8.33 -3.24
N ASP A 294 22.16 -7.48 -3.21
CA ASP A 294 22.21 -6.35 -2.30
C ASP A 294 21.13 -5.40 -2.79
N LEU A 295 19.97 -5.45 -2.16
CA LEU A 295 18.90 -4.47 -2.28
C LEU A 295 19.38 -3.17 -1.61
N GLN A 296 20.44 -2.58 -2.14
CA GLN A 296 20.72 -1.17 -1.91
C GLN A 296 19.73 -0.39 -2.76
N ALA A 297 18.78 0.23 -2.06
CA ALA A 297 17.84 1.18 -2.61
C ALA A 297 18.59 2.18 -3.51
N GLU A 298 18.39 2.03 -4.81
CA GLU A 298 18.82 3.00 -5.80
C GLU A 298 18.14 4.33 -5.43
N LYS A 299 18.96 5.29 -4.97
CA LYS A 299 18.53 6.68 -4.86
C LYS A 299 18.03 7.10 -6.24
N PRO A 300 16.81 7.64 -6.37
CA PRO A 300 16.31 8.06 -7.67
C PRO A 300 17.23 9.13 -8.23
N SER A 301 17.70 8.89 -9.46
CA SER A 301 18.52 9.79 -10.24
C SER A 301 17.76 11.10 -10.50
N ASP A 302 18.43 12.22 -10.22
CA ASP A 302 17.96 13.56 -10.55
C ASP A 302 17.83 13.71 -12.08
N HIS A 303 16.64 13.44 -12.60
CA HIS A 303 16.17 14.03 -13.84
C HIS A 303 15.06 15.04 -13.52
N PRO A 304 15.11 16.25 -14.10
CA PRO A 304 14.20 17.32 -13.74
C PRO A 304 12.79 17.00 -14.27
N VAL A 305 11.93 16.49 -13.39
CA VAL A 305 10.49 16.44 -13.64
C VAL A 305 9.91 17.79 -13.24
N ALA A 306 9.29 18.45 -14.22
CA ALA A 306 8.67 19.75 -14.09
C ALA A 306 7.77 19.86 -12.85
N SER A 307 7.95 20.97 -12.13
CA SER A 307 7.14 21.39 -11.00
C SER A 307 5.65 21.48 -11.36
N VAL A 308 4.82 20.71 -10.66
CA VAL A 308 3.43 21.08 -10.39
C VAL A 308 3.19 20.86 -8.91
N GLY A 309 3.07 21.96 -8.18
CA GLY A 309 2.91 21.95 -6.73
C GLY A 309 1.56 21.41 -6.28
N HIS A 310 1.54 20.81 -5.10
CA HIS A 310 0.50 21.03 -4.11
C HIS A 310 1.03 20.63 -2.73
N GLU A 311 1.01 21.61 -1.84
CA GLU A 311 1.43 21.58 -0.45
C GLU A 311 0.40 20.83 0.40
N VAL A 312 0.83 19.79 1.13
CA VAL A 312 0.05 19.22 2.25
C VAL A 312 1.01 18.85 3.38
N LEU A 313 0.84 19.54 4.51
CA LEU A 313 1.53 19.31 5.79
C LEU A 313 1.32 17.87 6.29
N SER A 314 2.38 17.27 6.83
CA SER A 314 2.30 16.09 7.70
C SER A 314 2.96 16.38 9.04
N GLU A 315 2.17 16.36 10.12
CA GLU A 315 2.67 16.19 11.49
C GLU A 315 2.92 14.69 11.75
N PRO A 316 3.92 14.32 12.57
CA PRO A 316 4.15 12.92 12.92
C PRO A 316 3.33 12.50 14.16
N VAL A 317 2.48 11.49 13.99
CA VAL A 317 1.84 10.78 15.11
C VAL A 317 2.87 9.84 15.74
N THR A 318 3.16 10.07 17.02
CA THR A 318 3.98 9.22 17.88
C THR A 318 3.16 8.01 18.33
N VAL A 319 3.65 6.81 18.05
CA VAL A 319 3.06 5.54 18.51
C VAL A 319 3.53 5.28 19.94
N LEU A 320 2.64 5.41 20.92
CA LEU A 320 2.85 4.97 22.30
C LEU A 320 2.48 3.48 22.42
N SER A 321 3.48 2.68 22.78
CA SER A 321 3.32 1.31 23.27
C SER A 321 2.63 1.34 24.64
N ALA A 322 1.51 0.63 24.78
CA ALA A 322 0.96 0.25 26.08
C ALA A 322 0.46 -1.20 26.01
N ASN A 323 1.28 -2.09 26.57
CA ASN A 323 0.93 -3.42 27.01
C ASN A 323 0.22 -3.29 28.37
N GLU A 324 -1.04 -3.73 28.47
CA GLU A 324 -1.66 -4.34 29.66
C GLU A 324 -3.16 -4.53 29.38
N ASN A 325 -3.63 -5.78 29.49
CA ASN A 325 -4.94 -6.23 30.00
C ASN A 325 -5.40 -7.53 29.32
N GLU A 326 -4.94 -8.66 29.87
CA GLU A 326 -5.61 -9.97 29.77
C GLU A 326 -6.90 -9.97 30.63
N PRO A 327 -8.04 -10.48 30.13
CA PRO A 327 -9.16 -10.87 31.00
C PRO A 327 -9.09 -12.37 31.34
N PRO A 328 -9.64 -12.77 32.51
CA PRO A 328 -9.41 -14.10 33.07
C PRO A 328 -10.24 -15.18 32.36
N ALA A 329 -9.69 -16.40 32.36
CA ALA A 329 -10.32 -17.62 31.88
C ALA A 329 -11.61 -17.92 32.66
N ASP A 330 -12.74 -17.98 31.96
CA ASP A 330 -14.01 -18.43 32.54
C ASP A 330 -14.50 -19.75 31.91
N LYS A 331 -14.74 -20.73 32.79
CA LYS A 331 -15.15 -22.09 32.47
C LYS A 331 -16.66 -22.13 32.30
N VAL A 332 -17.17 -22.07 31.07
CA VAL A 332 -18.59 -22.41 30.79
C VAL A 332 -18.74 -23.33 29.59
N ARG A 333 -18.70 -24.63 29.89
CA ARG A 333 -19.51 -25.74 29.36
C ARG A 333 -20.18 -25.53 27.99
N ARG A 334 -19.52 -26.00 26.92
CA ARG A 334 -20.12 -26.23 25.58
C ARG A 334 -21.36 -27.14 25.69
N LYS A 335 -22.54 -26.62 25.34
CA LYS A 335 -23.65 -27.46 24.85
C LYS A 335 -23.69 -27.38 23.32
N ARG A 336 -23.24 -28.46 22.68
CA ARG A 336 -23.53 -28.75 21.27
C ARG A 336 -25.05 -28.84 21.11
N ARG A 337 -25.62 -28.11 20.16
CA ARG A 337 -26.98 -28.34 19.69
C ARG A 337 -26.90 -28.46 18.18
N TRP A 338 -26.93 -29.72 17.74
CA TRP A 338 -27.15 -30.10 16.35
C TRP A 338 -28.60 -29.77 15.99
N TYR A 339 -28.82 -29.16 14.83
CA TYR A 339 -30.09 -29.25 14.14
C TYR A 339 -29.84 -29.86 12.76
N LEU A 340 -30.39 -31.05 12.60
CA LEU A 340 -30.78 -31.63 11.33
C LEU A 340 -32.06 -30.94 10.83
N TRP A 341 -32.26 -31.05 9.51
CA TRP A 341 -33.35 -30.59 8.64
C TRP A 341 -33.12 -29.22 8.01
#